data_AF-A0A1Y2I5K1-F1
#
_entry.id   AF-A0A1Y2I5K1-F1
#
_cell.length_a   1.000
_cell.length_b   1.000
_cell.length_c   1.000
_cell.angle_alpha   90.00
_cell.angle_beta   90.00
_cell.angle_gamma   90.00
#
_symmetry.space_group_name_H-M   'P 1'
#
loop_
_entity.id
_entity.type
_entity.pdbx_description
1 polymer ?
#
loop_
_entity_poly.entity_id
_entity_poly.type
_entity_poly.pdbx_seq_one_letter_code
_entity_poly.pdbx_strand_id
1 'polypeptide(L)'
;MSAVRHLTQNFSQLSALTTPPSTPGPSTPASSPRTALSAATTRYDESPMDVDVQYKRRTKKNHGVVTAWFSSEQAGPLNALPPPESCQNLTVGDIFRHVDIGTYPWTHTMWIWLAGPDGKPRWMSVSPGYKREDGRRLLLTATKKEPSWVGEDHYRRMTREAQKKADGNSRQKTGNCMARP
;
A
#
# COMPACT_ATOMS: atom_id res chain seq x y z
N MET A 1 8.77 44.36 22.39
CA MET A 1 9.17 45.02 21.14
C MET A 1 8.85 44.08 19.98
N SER A 2 7.94 44.53 19.14
CA SER A 2 7.28 43.79 18.05
C SER A 2 8.21 43.49 16.86
N ALA A 3 7.92 42.41 16.14
CA ALA A 3 8.02 42.39 14.68
C ALA A 3 7.18 41.25 14.10
N VAL A 4 5.94 41.58 13.73
CA VAL A 4 5.09 40.82 12.81
C VAL A 4 5.62 41.06 11.40
N ARG A 5 5.73 40.01 10.58
CA ARG A 5 5.90 40.16 9.12
C ARG A 5 4.92 39.26 8.39
N HIS A 6 3.88 39.88 7.86
CA HIS A 6 3.03 39.35 6.81
C HIS A 6 3.79 39.38 5.47
N LEU A 7 3.60 38.35 4.65
CA LEU A 7 3.80 38.43 3.21
C LEU A 7 2.59 37.81 2.51
N THR A 8 1.84 38.71 1.88
CA THR A 8 0.79 38.51 0.87
C THR A 8 1.42 38.41 -0.51
N GLN A 9 0.96 37.47 -1.35
CA GLN A 9 1.08 37.47 -2.82
C GLN A 9 0.31 36.22 -3.32
N ASN A 10 -0.41 36.18 -4.45
CA ASN A 10 -0.86 37.17 -5.42
C ASN A 10 -2.00 36.48 -6.22
N PHE A 11 -3.03 37.21 -6.65
CA PHE A 11 -4.09 36.73 -7.55
C PHE A 11 -3.79 37.21 -8.99
N SER A 12 -4.00 36.33 -9.99
CA SER A 12 -4.20 36.66 -11.43
C SER A 12 -4.81 35.40 -12.07
N GLN A 13 -6.11 35.32 -12.42
CA GLN A 13 -6.92 35.96 -13.46
C GLN A 13 -6.61 35.56 -14.93
N LEU A 14 -7.61 34.88 -15.51
CA LEU A 14 -8.23 35.03 -16.85
C LEU A 14 -7.69 34.29 -18.12
N SER A 15 -8.58 33.41 -18.61
CA SER A 15 -9.17 33.35 -19.98
C SER A 15 -8.46 32.70 -21.18
N ALA A 16 -9.18 31.75 -21.81
CA ALA A 16 -9.50 31.61 -23.26
C ALA A 16 -10.12 30.21 -23.48
N LEU A 17 -11.41 29.99 -23.73
CA LEU A 17 -12.24 30.25 -24.94
C LEU A 17 -11.58 29.89 -26.27
N THR A 18 -11.83 28.67 -26.77
CA THR A 18 -12.02 28.43 -28.22
C THR A 18 -12.72 27.08 -28.46
N THR A 19 -13.86 27.13 -29.15
CA THR A 19 -14.57 25.99 -29.77
C THR A 19 -14.21 26.00 -31.25
N PRO A 20 -14.20 24.84 -31.96
CA PRO A 20 -15.14 24.69 -33.09
C PRO A 20 -15.50 23.18 -33.36
N PRO A 21 -16.09 22.78 -34.50
CA PRO A 21 -17.53 22.78 -34.77
C PRO A 21 -18.09 21.38 -35.15
N SER A 22 -19.42 21.33 -35.28
CA SER A 22 -20.30 20.21 -35.60
C SER A 22 -19.99 19.42 -36.87
N THR A 23 -20.36 18.13 -36.90
CA THR A 23 -20.67 17.37 -38.12
C THR A 23 -21.89 16.47 -37.88
N PRO A 24 -23.00 16.63 -38.62
CA PRO A 24 -24.14 15.71 -38.61
C PRO A 24 -24.04 14.69 -39.77
N GLY A 25 -24.41 13.44 -39.49
CA GLY A 25 -24.53 12.36 -40.48
C GLY A 25 -25.72 11.45 -40.18
N PRO A 26 -26.57 11.08 -41.17
CA PRO A 26 -27.86 10.42 -40.95
C PRO A 26 -27.86 8.90 -41.18
N SER A 27 -29.01 8.30 -40.81
CA SER A 27 -29.64 7.08 -41.36
C SER A 27 -29.09 5.70 -41.01
N THR A 28 -29.84 4.92 -40.21
CA THR A 28 -30.67 3.77 -40.68
C THR A 28 -31.41 3.09 -39.51
N PRO A 29 -32.73 2.81 -39.61
CA PRO A 29 -33.43 1.88 -38.74
C PRO A 29 -33.50 0.50 -39.40
N ALA A 30 -32.70 -0.46 -38.91
CA ALA A 30 -32.80 -1.86 -39.32
C ALA A 30 -33.46 -2.68 -38.21
N SER A 31 -34.70 -3.09 -38.49
CA SER A 31 -35.50 -4.07 -37.79
C SER A 31 -34.69 -5.33 -37.43
N SER A 32 -34.73 -5.74 -36.16
CA SER A 32 -34.26 -7.06 -35.71
C SER A 32 -35.42 -7.84 -35.09
N PRO A 33 -35.72 -9.06 -35.59
CA PRO A 33 -36.76 -9.91 -35.03
C PRO A 33 -36.28 -10.63 -33.76
N ARG A 34 -37.21 -10.70 -32.80
CA ARG A 34 -37.23 -11.54 -31.60
C ARG A 34 -36.44 -12.85 -31.76
N THR A 35 -35.44 -13.06 -30.91
CA THR A 35 -34.91 -14.41 -30.65
C THR A 35 -34.82 -14.62 -29.13
N ALA A 36 -35.68 -15.55 -28.68
CA ALA A 36 -35.67 -16.33 -27.44
C ALA A 36 -34.88 -15.82 -26.21
N LEU A 37 -35.64 -15.41 -25.18
CA LEU A 37 -35.20 -15.43 -23.79
C LEU A 37 -34.85 -16.87 -23.38
N SER A 38 -33.58 -17.22 -23.45
CA SER A 38 -33.06 -18.41 -22.75
C SER A 38 -33.03 -18.06 -21.27
N ALA A 39 -33.81 -18.80 -20.48
CA ALA A 39 -33.78 -18.75 -19.02
C ALA A 39 -32.40 -19.25 -18.54
N ALA A 40 -31.42 -18.34 -18.55
CA ALA A 40 -30.17 -18.53 -17.84
C ALA A 40 -30.51 -18.51 -16.34
N THR A 41 -30.65 -19.70 -15.75
CA THR A 41 -30.52 -19.87 -14.31
C THR A 41 -29.12 -19.37 -13.97
N THR A 42 -29.03 -18.10 -13.59
CA THR A 42 -27.87 -17.57 -12.88
C THR A 42 -27.86 -18.32 -11.57
N ARG A 43 -27.05 -19.39 -11.48
CA ARG A 43 -26.59 -19.87 -10.19
C ARG A 43 -25.88 -18.67 -9.58
N TYR A 44 -26.59 -17.93 -8.73
CA TYR A 44 -25.97 -17.02 -7.79
C TYR A 44 -25.07 -17.92 -6.96
N ASP A 45 -23.79 -17.97 -7.31
CA ASP A 45 -22.75 -18.32 -6.37
C ASP A 45 -23.02 -17.43 -5.15
N GLU A 46 -23.42 -18.06 -4.05
CA GLU A 46 -23.65 -17.41 -2.78
C GLU A 46 -22.33 -16.74 -2.41
N SER A 47 -22.20 -15.46 -2.76
CA SER A 47 -21.06 -14.65 -2.40
C SER A 47 -20.92 -14.79 -0.88
N PRO A 48 -19.81 -15.36 -0.38
CA PRO A 48 -19.65 -15.65 1.03
C PRO A 48 -19.95 -14.37 1.79
N MET A 49 -21.01 -14.42 2.61
CA MET A 49 -21.45 -13.30 3.43
C MET A 49 -20.24 -12.70 4.14
N ASP A 50 -20.17 -11.38 4.21
CA ASP A 50 -19.16 -10.59 4.93
C ASP A 50 -18.79 -11.28 6.25
N VAL A 51 -17.76 -12.11 6.19
CA VAL A 51 -17.18 -12.72 7.37
C VAL A 51 -16.46 -11.57 8.02
N ASP A 52 -16.94 -11.15 9.19
CA ASP A 52 -16.26 -10.16 10.03
C ASP A 52 -14.80 -10.61 10.25
N VAL A 53 -13.91 -10.10 9.41
CA VAL A 53 -12.51 -10.50 9.44
C VAL A 53 -11.91 -9.90 10.69
N GLN A 54 -11.51 -10.75 11.64
CA GLN A 54 -10.85 -10.33 12.85
C GLN A 54 -9.35 -10.65 12.79
N TYR A 55 -8.53 -9.60 12.81
CA TYR A 55 -7.08 -9.70 12.82
C TYR A 55 -6.56 -9.86 14.25
N LYS A 56 -5.90 -11.00 14.50
CA LYS A 56 -5.22 -11.26 15.76
C LYS A 56 -3.92 -10.46 15.88
N ARG A 57 -3.76 -9.75 16.99
CA ARG A 57 -2.53 -9.01 17.32
C ARG A 57 -1.36 -9.98 17.57
N ARG A 58 -0.27 -9.80 16.84
CA ARG A 58 0.99 -10.55 16.99
C ARG A 58 2.03 -9.66 17.66
N THR A 59 2.92 -10.25 18.44
CA THR A 59 4.01 -9.53 19.11
C THR A 59 5.33 -10.30 19.01
N LYS A 60 6.43 -9.56 18.94
CA LYS A 60 7.79 -10.12 18.95
C LYS A 60 8.72 -9.17 19.67
N LYS A 61 9.54 -9.73 20.55
CA LYS A 61 10.58 -8.98 21.27
C LYS A 61 11.93 -9.27 20.62
N ASN A 62 12.61 -8.22 20.16
CA ASN A 62 13.96 -8.33 19.60
C ASN A 62 14.86 -7.27 20.23
N HIS A 63 16.00 -7.68 20.81
CA HIS A 63 16.93 -6.77 21.52
C HIS A 63 16.23 -5.83 22.52
N GLY A 64 15.28 -6.34 23.28
CA GLY A 64 14.51 -5.53 24.25
C GLY A 64 13.39 -4.68 23.63
N VAL A 65 13.26 -4.64 22.30
CA VAL A 65 12.23 -3.89 21.58
C VAL A 65 11.06 -4.78 21.24
N VAL A 66 9.86 -4.42 21.70
CA VAL A 66 8.63 -5.10 21.30
C VAL A 66 8.12 -4.47 20.02
N THR A 67 7.88 -5.30 19.01
CA THR A 67 7.12 -4.94 17.81
C THR A 67 5.80 -5.69 17.86
N ALA A 68 4.69 -4.97 17.67
CA ALA A 68 3.35 -5.53 17.63
C ALA A 68 2.72 -5.23 16.28
N TRP A 69 2.06 -6.22 15.68
CA TRP A 69 1.49 -6.07 14.36
C TRP A 69 0.31 -7.01 14.09
N PHE A 70 -0.47 -6.63 13.08
CA PHE A 70 -1.52 -7.41 12.44
C PHE A 70 -1.06 -7.80 11.04
N SER A 71 -1.62 -8.87 10.48
CA SER A 71 -1.28 -9.29 9.13
C SER A 71 -2.51 -9.79 8.38
N SER A 72 -2.62 -9.39 7.11
CA SER A 72 -3.51 -10.02 6.13
C SER A 72 -2.71 -10.49 4.92
N GLU A 73 -3.27 -11.44 4.18
CA GLU A 73 -2.70 -12.02 2.98
C GLU A 73 -3.84 -12.27 1.98
N GLN A 74 -3.78 -11.63 0.81
CA GLN A 74 -4.81 -11.75 -0.22
C GLN A 74 -4.20 -11.46 -1.60
N ALA A 75 -4.80 -11.97 -2.66
CA ALA A 75 -4.43 -11.59 -4.02
C ALA A 75 -4.95 -10.17 -4.33
N GLY A 76 -4.04 -9.28 -4.74
CA GLY A 76 -4.33 -7.90 -5.08
C GLY A 76 -4.03 -6.91 -3.94
N PRO A 77 -3.99 -5.61 -4.25
CA PRO A 77 -3.77 -4.58 -3.24
C PRO A 77 -4.99 -4.45 -2.32
N LEU A 78 -4.73 -4.05 -1.07
CA LEU A 78 -5.80 -3.66 -0.16
C LEU A 78 -6.40 -2.33 -0.63
N ASN A 79 -7.64 -2.36 -1.13
CA ASN A 79 -8.33 -1.20 -1.71
C ASN A 79 -8.71 -0.13 -0.67
N ALA A 80 -8.72 -0.48 0.61
CA ALA A 80 -9.06 0.41 1.71
C ALA A 80 -8.04 0.26 2.84
N LEU A 81 -8.03 1.23 3.76
CA LEU A 81 -7.28 1.09 5.01
C LEU A 81 -7.85 -0.08 5.83
N PRO A 82 -7.02 -0.78 6.62
CA PRO A 82 -7.51 -1.81 7.52
C PRO A 82 -8.57 -1.23 8.47
N PRO A 83 -9.74 -1.87 8.63
CA PRO A 83 -10.73 -1.42 9.58
C PRO A 83 -10.17 -1.52 11.02
N PRO A 84 -10.15 -0.43 11.82
CA PRO A 84 -9.66 -0.48 13.20
C PRO A 84 -10.41 -1.49 14.08
N GLU A 85 -11.72 -1.61 13.87
CA GLU A 85 -12.64 -2.55 14.54
C GLU A 85 -12.29 -4.02 14.28
N SER A 86 -11.72 -4.32 13.12
CA SER A 86 -11.23 -5.65 12.78
C SER A 86 -9.92 -6.00 13.50
N CYS A 87 -9.22 -5.04 14.10
CA CYS A 87 -7.93 -5.26 14.75
C CYS A 87 -8.08 -5.43 16.27
N GLN A 88 -7.99 -6.67 16.76
CA GLN A 88 -8.17 -6.96 18.19
C GLN A 88 -7.13 -6.24 19.07
N ASN A 89 -7.58 -5.52 20.10
CA ASN A 89 -6.72 -4.81 21.05
C ASN A 89 -5.74 -3.86 20.35
N LEU A 90 -6.20 -3.12 19.35
CA LEU A 90 -5.41 -2.15 18.60
C LEU A 90 -4.89 -1.03 19.52
N THR A 91 -3.57 -0.80 19.49
CA THR A 91 -2.90 0.22 20.29
C THR A 91 -2.05 1.15 19.43
N VAL A 92 -1.84 2.39 19.88
CA VAL A 92 -0.97 3.34 19.18
C VAL A 92 0.45 2.77 19.06
N GLY A 93 1.00 2.81 17.86
CA GLY A 93 2.29 2.23 17.48
C GLY A 93 2.20 0.82 16.90
N ASP A 94 1.03 0.18 16.91
CA ASP A 94 0.82 -1.11 16.23
C ASP A 94 0.89 -0.95 14.71
N ILE A 95 1.41 -1.99 14.07
CA ILE A 95 1.61 -2.02 12.61
C ILE A 95 0.57 -2.94 11.98
N PHE A 96 0.02 -2.56 10.84
CA PHE A 96 -0.71 -3.48 9.98
C PHE A 96 0.15 -3.81 8.76
N ARG A 97 0.31 -5.09 8.46
CA ARG A 97 1.00 -5.56 7.25
C ARG A 97 0.02 -6.28 6.35
N HIS A 98 -0.05 -5.85 5.10
CA HIS A 98 -0.75 -6.59 4.05
C HIS A 98 0.27 -7.23 3.10
N VAL A 99 0.03 -8.50 2.74
CA VAL A 99 0.79 -9.22 1.73
C VAL A 99 -0.10 -9.41 0.51
N ASP A 100 0.30 -8.80 -0.60
CA ASP A 100 -0.31 -9.07 -1.90
C ASP A 100 0.38 -10.28 -2.52
N ILE A 101 -0.35 -11.40 -2.57
CA ILE A 101 0.10 -12.66 -3.16
C ILE A 101 -0.29 -12.81 -4.64
N GLY A 102 -0.96 -11.81 -5.22
CA GLY A 102 -1.33 -11.78 -6.64
C GLY A 102 -0.19 -11.37 -7.58
N THR A 103 0.91 -10.86 -7.03
CA THR A 103 2.10 -10.42 -7.77
C THR A 103 3.33 -11.23 -7.37
N TYR A 104 4.27 -11.48 -8.31
CA TYR A 104 5.56 -12.09 -8.00
C TYR A 104 6.73 -11.17 -8.40
N PRO A 105 7.62 -10.78 -7.46
CA PRO A 105 7.63 -11.16 -6.05
C PRO A 105 6.44 -10.56 -5.27
N TRP A 106 5.99 -11.25 -4.22
CA TRP A 106 4.93 -10.76 -3.34
C TRP A 106 5.26 -9.35 -2.82
N THR A 107 4.28 -8.46 -2.86
CA THR A 107 4.46 -7.09 -2.38
C THR A 107 3.94 -6.95 -0.95
N HIS A 108 4.49 -5.97 -0.23
CA HIS A 108 4.16 -5.72 1.17
C HIS A 108 3.79 -4.26 1.35
N THR A 109 2.58 -4.01 1.82
CA THR A 109 2.12 -2.68 2.21
C THR A 109 1.98 -2.63 3.72
N MET A 110 2.38 -1.52 4.33
CA MET A 110 2.32 -1.37 5.79
C MET A 110 1.67 -0.06 6.18
N TRP A 111 0.96 -0.11 7.31
CA TRP A 111 0.41 1.06 7.99
C TRP A 111 0.78 1.01 9.46
N ILE A 112 0.84 2.16 10.11
CA ILE A 112 1.03 2.29 11.55
C ILE A 112 -0.15 3.06 12.16
N TRP A 113 -0.63 2.60 13.30
CA TRP A 113 -1.71 3.28 14.04
C TRP A 113 -1.10 4.40 14.89
N LEU A 114 -1.37 5.65 14.55
CA LEU A 114 -0.79 6.81 15.22
C LEU A 114 -1.86 7.75 15.76
N ALA A 115 -1.57 8.41 16.87
CA ALA A 115 -2.41 9.50 17.36
C ALA A 115 -2.39 10.67 16.35
N GLY A 116 -3.56 11.09 15.89
CA GLY A 116 -3.72 12.28 15.07
C GLY A 116 -3.55 13.58 15.88
N PRO A 117 -3.31 14.72 15.20
CA PRO A 117 -3.21 16.03 15.86
C PRO A 117 -4.51 16.47 16.54
N ASP A 118 -5.64 15.90 16.13
CA ASP A 118 -6.97 16.06 16.72
C ASP A 118 -7.23 15.10 17.88
N GLY A 119 -6.22 14.33 18.31
CA GLY A 119 -6.33 13.33 19.37
C GLY A 119 -6.98 12.01 18.91
N LYS A 120 -7.44 11.92 17.66
CA LYS A 120 -8.06 10.71 17.13
C LYS A 120 -7.00 9.86 16.41
N PRO A 121 -6.81 8.58 16.80
CA PRO A 121 -5.82 7.76 16.15
C PRO A 121 -6.29 7.33 14.75
N ARG A 122 -5.34 7.21 13.82
CA ARG A 122 -5.60 6.83 12.43
C ARG A 122 -4.45 5.99 11.85
N TRP A 123 -4.76 5.22 10.81
CA TRP A 123 -3.75 4.53 10.02
C TRP A 123 -2.96 5.52 9.19
N MET A 124 -1.64 5.37 9.21
CA MET A 124 -0.72 6.10 8.33
C MET A 124 0.10 5.09 7.53
N SER A 125 0.11 5.23 6.21
CA SER A 125 0.93 4.39 5.34
C SER A 125 2.42 4.62 5.64
N VAL A 126 3.19 3.54 5.75
CA VAL A 126 4.62 3.58 6.04
C VAL A 126 5.39 2.59 5.18
N SER A 127 6.60 3.00 4.79
CA SER A 127 7.55 2.16 4.06
C SER A 127 8.61 1.58 5.00
N PRO A 128 9.28 0.48 4.61
CA PRO A 128 10.52 0.07 5.27
C PRO A 128 11.50 1.25 5.36
N GLY A 129 12.12 1.43 6.53
CA GLY A 129 13.00 2.55 6.84
C GLY A 129 12.34 3.70 7.60
N TYR A 130 11.00 3.70 7.74
CA TYR A 130 10.27 4.69 8.54
C TYR A 130 10.86 4.80 9.95
N LYS A 131 11.13 6.03 10.38
CA LYS A 131 11.75 6.35 11.67
C LYS A 131 10.67 6.72 12.69
N ARG A 132 10.66 6.02 13.81
CA ARG A 132 9.82 6.29 14.98
C ARG A 132 10.44 7.39 15.85
N GLU A 133 9.65 7.97 16.75
CA GLU A 133 10.04 9.04 17.67
C GLU A 133 11.27 8.69 18.52
N ASP A 134 11.41 7.42 18.93
CA ASP A 134 12.57 6.93 19.70
C ASP A 134 13.83 6.68 18.85
N GLY A 135 13.82 7.10 17.58
CA GLY A 135 14.93 6.95 16.65
C GLY A 135 15.06 5.57 16.03
N ARG A 136 14.20 4.61 16.38
CA ARG A 136 14.21 3.28 15.76
C ARG A 136 13.60 3.31 14.37
N ARG A 137 14.02 2.37 13.53
CA ARG A 137 13.51 2.22 12.16
C ARG A 137 12.73 0.94 11.98
N LEU A 138 11.66 1.03 11.19
CA LEU A 138 10.86 -0.11 10.77
C LEU A 138 11.59 -0.86 9.65
N LEU A 139 11.66 -2.18 9.73
CA LEU A 139 12.09 -3.02 8.61
C LEU A 139 11.23 -4.27 8.48
N LEU A 140 11.31 -4.92 7.32
CA LEU A 140 10.80 -6.28 7.12
C LEU A 140 11.94 -7.29 7.24
N THR A 141 11.80 -8.25 8.14
CA THR A 141 12.82 -9.29 8.36
C THR A 141 13.08 -10.10 7.09
N ALA A 142 14.32 -10.55 6.89
CA ALA A 142 14.74 -11.18 5.63
C ALA A 142 13.94 -12.46 5.31
N THR A 143 13.71 -13.32 6.31
CA THR A 143 13.12 -14.66 6.14
C THR A 143 11.60 -14.62 6.05
N LYS A 144 10.95 -14.04 7.06
CA LYS A 144 9.48 -14.09 7.19
C LYS A 144 8.79 -12.81 6.72
N LYS A 145 9.56 -11.78 6.36
CA LYS A 145 9.05 -10.45 6.01
C LYS A 145 8.12 -9.89 7.09
N GLU A 146 8.38 -10.25 8.35
CA GLU A 146 7.68 -9.69 9.52
C GLU A 146 8.22 -8.29 9.83
N PRO A 147 7.37 -7.33 10.22
CA PRO A 147 7.82 -6.02 10.66
C PRO A 147 8.66 -6.13 11.96
N SER A 148 9.69 -5.30 12.06
CA SER A 148 10.53 -5.19 13.27
C SER A 148 11.05 -3.77 13.42
N TRP A 149 10.98 -3.24 14.63
CA TRP A 149 11.71 -2.04 15.02
C TRP A 149 13.16 -2.37 15.36
N VAL A 150 14.12 -1.63 14.80
CA VAL A 150 15.54 -1.78 15.12
C VAL A 150 16.24 -0.44 15.29
N GLY A 151 17.41 -0.44 15.93
CA GLY A 151 18.25 0.76 16.01
C GLY A 151 18.85 1.17 14.65
N GLU A 152 19.25 2.44 14.55
CA GLU A 152 19.82 3.03 13.34
C GLU A 152 21.01 2.23 12.78
N ASP A 153 21.94 1.81 13.64
CA ASP A 153 23.14 1.08 13.21
C ASP A 153 22.81 -0.29 12.62
N HIS A 154 21.85 -1.00 13.22
CA HIS A 154 21.37 -2.26 12.69
C HIS A 154 20.68 -2.05 11.33
N TYR A 155 19.85 -1.03 11.22
CA TYR A 155 19.21 -0.68 9.96
C TYR A 155 20.23 -0.39 8.86
N ARG A 156 21.20 0.49 9.12
CA ARG A 156 22.28 0.83 8.17
C ARG A 156 23.06 -0.39 7.70
N ARG A 157 23.38 -1.31 8.61
CA ARG A 157 24.07 -2.57 8.27
C ARG A 157 23.24 -3.40 7.30
N MET A 158 21.97 -3.62 7.62
CA MET A 158 21.05 -4.41 6.79
C MET A 158 20.84 -3.80 5.41
N THR A 159 20.68 -2.47 5.31
CA THR A 159 20.52 -1.78 4.02
C THR A 159 21.78 -1.90 3.16
N ARG A 160 22.97 -1.77 3.76
CA ARG A 160 24.25 -1.93 3.05
C ARG A 160 24.43 -3.35 2.50
N GLU A 161 24.05 -4.37 3.29
CA GLU A 161 24.10 -5.76 2.85
C GLU A 161 23.11 -6.05 1.71
N ALA A 162 21.90 -5.49 1.79
CA ALA A 162 20.91 -5.59 0.72
C ALA A 162 21.42 -4.95 -0.58
N GLN A 163 22.04 -3.77 -0.50
CA GLN A 163 22.63 -3.09 -1.65
C GLN A 163 23.74 -3.94 -2.30
N LYS A 164 24.67 -4.47 -1.48
CA LYS A 164 25.77 -5.32 -1.98
C LYS A 164 25.24 -6.56 -2.71
N LYS A 165 24.14 -7.16 -2.24
CA LYS A 165 23.49 -8.31 -2.90
C LYS A 165 22.84 -7.92 -4.22
N ALA A 166 22.18 -6.76 -4.28
CA ALA A 166 21.59 -6.25 -5.52
C ALA A 166 22.66 -5.99 -6.58
N ASP A 167 23.78 -5.36 -6.20
CA ASP A 167 24.89 -5.05 -7.11
C ASP A 167 25.62 -6.31 -7.59
N GLY A 168 25.84 -7.28 -6.69
CA GLY A 168 26.45 -8.57 -7.02
C GLY A 168 25.61 -9.40 -7.99
N ASN A 169 24.29 -9.42 -7.82
CA ASN A 169 23.37 -10.14 -8.72
C ASN A 169 23.34 -9.53 -10.13
N SER A 170 23.48 -8.19 -10.24
CA SER A 170 23.50 -7.49 -11.53
C SER A 170 24.71 -7.88 -12.40
N ARG A 171 25.88 -8.09 -11.78
CA ARG A 171 27.12 -8.48 -12.51
C ARG A 171 27.12 -9.92 -13.01
N GLN A 172 26.48 -10.85 -12.30
CA GLN A 172 26.38 -12.24 -12.75
C GLN A 172 25.40 -12.40 -13.92
N LYS A 173 24.34 -11.58 -13.97
CA LYS A 173 23.32 -11.66 -15.02
C LYS A 173 23.82 -11.18 -16.39
N THR A 174 24.78 -10.24 -16.44
CA THR A 174 25.38 -9.75 -17.69
C THR A 174 26.49 -10.64 -18.26
N GLY A 175 27.16 -11.45 -17.44
CA GLY A 175 28.18 -12.40 -17.91
C GLY A 175 27.63 -13.64 -18.60
N ASN A 176 26.36 -13.99 -18.37
CA ASN A 176 25.75 -15.21 -18.89
C ASN A 176 25.07 -15.04 -20.26
N CYS A 177 25.08 -13.82 -20.84
CA CYS A 177 24.44 -13.54 -22.14
C CYS A 177 25.35 -13.78 -23.34
N MET A 178 26.65 -14.02 -23.13
CA MET A 178 27.67 -14.02 -24.21
C MET A 178 28.26 -15.40 -24.53
N ALA A 179 27.73 -16.47 -23.94
CA ALA A 179 28.23 -17.83 -24.16
C ALA A 179 27.13 -18.73 -24.74
N ARG A 180 26.80 -18.56 -26.01
CA ARG A 180 26.21 -19.64 -26.82
C ARG A 180 26.79 -19.60 -28.25
N PRO A 181 27.43 -20.68 -28.72
CA PRO A 181 27.81 -20.86 -30.12
C PRO A 181 26.58 -21.16 -31.00
#